data_AF-A0A6G2D667-F1
#
_entry.id   AF-A0A6G2D667-F1
#
_cell.length_a   1.000
_cell.length_b   1.000
_cell.length_c   1.000
_cell.angle_alpha   90.00
_cell.angle_beta   90.00
_cell.angle_gamma   90.00
#
_symmetry.space_group_name_H-M   'P 1'
#
loop_
_entity.id
_entity.type
_entity.pdbx_description
1 polymer ?
#
loop_
_entity_poly.entity_id
_entity_poly.type
_entity_poly.pdbx_seq_one_letter_code
_entity_poly.pdbx_strand_id
1 'polypeptide(L)'
;MKEQFKEFNNRKISDKFCNIHQVNYWEISIPVVGSSERKIQPFCPECVKGEIKQQEQDLLQQFEDRQAYFKTYDVLMRDSTIPNELKGATFDNFFVKTTEEGQMLEFVKGQAQKY
;
A
#
# COMPACT_ATOMS: atom_id res chain seq x y z
N MET A 1 0.41 13.01 36.58
CA MET A 1 0.11 12.42 35.25
C MET A 1 -1.12 11.49 35.30
N LYS A 2 -2.32 11.95 35.69
CA LYS A 2 -3.54 11.11 35.69
C LYS A 2 -4.82 11.80 35.16
N GLU A 3 -4.74 13.05 34.68
CA GLU A 3 -5.94 13.79 34.27
C GLU A 3 -6.08 14.05 32.77
N GLN A 4 -5.07 13.75 31.95
CA GLN A 4 -5.06 14.12 30.52
C GLN A 4 -5.96 13.28 29.60
N PHE A 5 -6.67 12.26 30.13
CA PHE A 5 -7.48 11.35 29.31
C PHE A 5 -8.91 11.13 29.83
N LYS A 6 -9.46 12.03 30.67
CA LYS A 6 -10.85 11.92 31.16
C LYS A 6 -11.87 11.85 30.00
N GLU A 7 -11.56 12.46 28.86
CA GLU A 7 -12.41 12.45 27.65
C GLU A 7 -12.46 11.11 26.91
N PHE A 8 -11.52 10.20 27.17
CA PHE A 8 -11.49 8.85 26.60
C PHE A 8 -12.22 7.83 27.47
N ASN A 9 -12.67 8.22 28.68
CA ASN A 9 -13.53 7.42 29.55
C ASN A 9 -15.03 7.57 29.23
N ASN A 10 -15.37 7.87 27.97
CA ASN A 10 -16.75 7.97 27.49
C ASN A 10 -17.27 6.64 26.92
N ARG A 11 -16.76 5.50 27.41
CA ARG A 11 -17.27 4.19 27.00
C ARG A 11 -18.59 3.93 27.70
N LYS A 12 -19.68 3.98 26.94
CA LYS A 12 -20.97 3.43 27.37
C LYS A 12 -21.14 2.05 26.73
N ILE A 13 -21.57 1.08 27.54
CA ILE A 13 -21.95 -0.23 27.03
C ILE A 13 -23.40 -0.09 26.58
N SER A 14 -23.66 -0.38 25.30
CA SER A 14 -25.00 -0.35 24.71
C SER A 14 -25.73 -1.66 25.03
N ASP A 15 -27.07 -1.62 25.01
CA ASP A 15 -27.91 -2.83 25.14
C ASP A 15 -27.97 -3.64 23.82
N LYS A 16 -27.35 -3.14 22.75
CA LYS A 16 -27.26 -3.83 21.46
C LYS A 16 -26.18 -4.91 21.52
N PHE A 17 -26.48 -6.06 20.90
CA PHE A 17 -25.58 -7.22 20.82
C PHE A 17 -25.04 -7.41 19.40
N CYS A 18 -23.77 -7.80 19.31
CA CYS A 18 -23.19 -8.28 18.06
C CYS A 18 -23.64 -9.72 17.78
N ASN A 19 -24.22 -9.95 16.60
CA ASN A 19 -24.69 -11.29 16.19
C ASN A 19 -23.56 -12.32 16.01
N ILE A 20 -22.33 -11.85 15.78
CA ILE A 20 -21.16 -12.70 15.50
C ILE A 20 -20.47 -13.13 16.81
N HIS A 21 -20.26 -12.17 17.71
CA HIS A 21 -19.46 -12.37 18.93
C HIS A 21 -20.29 -12.44 20.21
N GLN A 22 -21.61 -12.20 20.14
CA GLN A 22 -22.54 -12.19 21.27
C GLN A 22 -22.14 -11.25 22.42
N VAL A 23 -21.34 -10.22 22.12
CA VAL A 23 -20.94 -9.17 23.06
C VAL A 23 -21.70 -7.87 22.82
N ASN A 24 -21.86 -7.08 23.88
CA ASN A 24 -22.48 -5.76 23.80
C ASN A 24 -21.63 -4.80 22.97
N TYR A 25 -22.31 -3.95 22.19
CA TYR A 25 -21.68 -2.84 21.49
C TYR A 25 -21.13 -1.82 22.49
N TRP A 26 -20.01 -1.21 22.12
CA TRP A 26 -19.44 -0.09 22.84
C TRP A 26 -19.79 1.19 22.09
N GLU A 27 -20.27 2.17 22.82
CA GLU A 27 -20.55 3.50 22.32
C GLU A 27 -19.44 4.45 22.77
N ILE A 28 -18.81 5.11 21.81
CA ILE A 28 -17.84 6.17 22.05
C ILE A 28 -18.32 7.47 21.41
N SER A 29 -18.07 8.59 22.08
CA SER A 29 -18.31 9.92 21.52
C SER A 29 -17.06 10.39 20.77
N ILE A 30 -17.16 10.57 19.46
CA ILE A 30 -16.09 11.12 18.64
C ILE A 30 -16.42 12.56 18.22
N PRO A 31 -15.43 13.48 18.19
CA PRO A 31 -15.65 14.81 17.63
C PRO A 31 -15.82 14.75 16.11
N VAL A 32 -16.72 15.55 15.56
CA VAL A 32 -16.88 15.72 14.11
C VAL A 32 -15.94 16.83 13.63
N VAL A 33 -15.04 16.50 12.70
CA VAL A 33 -14.02 17.42 12.17
C VAL A 33 -14.68 18.68 11.62
N GLY A 34 -14.25 19.85 12.10
CA GLY A 34 -14.78 21.15 11.69
C GLY A 34 -16.04 21.62 12.42
N SER A 35 -16.49 20.92 13.46
CA SER A 35 -17.63 21.32 14.30
C SER A 35 -17.35 21.12 15.78
N SER A 36 -18.14 21.76 16.65
CA SER A 36 -18.16 21.50 18.10
C SER A 36 -19.03 20.28 18.46
N GLU A 37 -19.64 19.62 17.49
CA GLU A 37 -20.56 18.49 17.70
C GLU A 37 -19.79 17.18 17.90
N ARG A 38 -20.32 16.33 18.79
CA ARG A 38 -19.81 14.97 19.04
C ARG A 38 -20.81 13.94 18.56
N LYS A 39 -20.36 13.03 17.70
CA LYS A 39 -21.17 11.90 17.20
C LYS A 39 -20.90 10.67 18.06
N ILE A 40 -21.97 9.99 18.46
CA ILE A 40 -21.87 8.69 19.12
C ILE A 40 -21.72 7.61 18.05
N GLN A 41 -20.67 6.81 18.15
CA GLN A 41 -20.44 5.66 17.28
C GLN A 41 -20.51 4.36 18.08
N PRO A 42 -21.46 3.46 17.77
CA PRO A 42 -21.51 2.12 18.31
C PRO A 42 -20.63 1.17 17.48
N PHE A 43 -19.75 0.40 18.13
CA PHE A 43 -18.95 -0.64 17.47
C PHE A 43 -18.82 -1.91 18.34
N CYS A 44 -18.54 -3.05 17.73
CA CYS A 44 -18.23 -4.30 18.44
C CYS A 44 -16.71 -4.40 18.66
N PRO A 45 -16.23 -4.58 19.91
CA PRO A 45 -14.80 -4.59 20.21
C PRO A 45 -14.06 -5.77 19.55
N GLU A 46 -14.69 -6.94 19.48
CA GLU A 46 -14.07 -8.14 18.89
C GLU A 46 -14.02 -8.06 17.36
N CYS A 47 -15.06 -7.51 16.71
CA CYS A 47 -15.02 -7.23 15.27
C CYS A 47 -13.87 -6.28 14.93
N VAL A 48 -13.77 -5.16 15.64
CA VAL A 48 -12.72 -4.16 15.40
C VAL A 48 -11.33 -4.75 15.66
N LYS A 49 -11.17 -5.56 16.71
CA LYS A 49 -9.91 -6.26 16.98
C LYS A 49 -9.55 -7.25 15.88
N GLY A 50 -10.53 -7.94 15.31
CA GLY A 50 -10.35 -8.82 14.15
C GLY A 50 -9.90 -8.04 12.91
N GLU A 51 -10.58 -6.94 12.60
CA GLU A 51 -10.24 -6.05 11.49
C GLU A 51 -8.83 -5.49 11.62
N ILE A 52 -8.44 -5.01 12.81
CA ILE A 52 -7.08 -4.51 13.06
C ILE A 52 -6.04 -5.59 12.81
N LYS A 53 -6.26 -6.82 13.33
CA LYS A 53 -5.33 -7.93 13.10
C LYS A 53 -5.19 -8.29 11.62
N GLN A 54 -6.30 -8.27 10.89
CA GLN A 54 -6.28 -8.54 9.46
C GLN A 54 -5.52 -7.45 8.70
N GLN A 55 -5.76 -6.18 9.01
CA GLN A 55 -5.02 -5.06 8.43
C GLN A 55 -3.52 -5.14 8.75
N GLU A 56 -3.14 -5.51 9.96
CA GLU A 56 -1.74 -5.73 10.34
C GLU A 56 -1.10 -6.83 9.49
N GLN A 57 -1.79 -7.95 9.29
CA GLN A 57 -1.31 -9.05 8.44
C GLN A 57 -1.17 -8.63 6.97
N ASP A 58 -2.17 -7.93 6.43
CA ASP A 58 -2.13 -7.44 5.04
C ASP A 58 -0.97 -6.46 4.81
N LEU A 59 -0.71 -5.57 5.78
CA LEU A 59 0.42 -4.64 5.73
C LEU A 59 1.77 -5.36 5.78
N LEU A 60 1.90 -6.38 6.64
CA LEU A 60 3.10 -7.20 6.70
C LEU A 60 3.34 -7.93 5.38
N GLN A 61 2.30 -8.53 4.80
CA GLN A 61 2.41 -9.22 3.51
C GLN A 61 2.84 -8.26 2.39
N GLN A 62 2.21 -7.08 2.30
CA GLN A 62 2.59 -6.06 1.32
C GLN A 62 4.05 -5.61 1.48
N PHE A 63 4.55 -5.53 2.71
CA PHE A 63 5.94 -5.21 2.98
C PHE A 63 6.88 -6.33 2.53
N GLU A 64 6.57 -7.58 2.84
CA GLU A 64 7.34 -8.74 2.41
C GLU A 64 7.40 -8.85 0.88
N ASP A 65 6.27 -8.70 0.20
CA ASP A 65 6.18 -8.74 -1.26
C ASP A 65 7.04 -7.63 -1.89
N ARG A 66 6.96 -6.42 -1.33
CA ARG A 66 7.78 -5.29 -1.77
C ARG A 66 9.27 -5.58 -1.55
N GLN A 67 9.63 -6.14 -0.39
CA GLN A 67 11.02 -6.47 -0.09
C GLN A 67 11.56 -7.57 -1.03
N ALA A 68 10.76 -8.59 -1.34
CA ALA A 68 11.11 -9.63 -2.29
C ALA A 68 11.31 -9.03 -3.69
N TYR A 69 10.39 -8.17 -4.14
CA TYR A 69 10.52 -7.45 -5.40
C TYR A 69 11.83 -6.66 -5.49
N PHE A 70 12.14 -5.84 -4.47
CA PHE A 70 13.39 -5.09 -4.44
C PHE A 70 14.63 -6.00 -4.46
N LYS A 71 14.67 -7.05 -3.65
CA LYS A 71 15.78 -8.01 -3.65
C LYS A 71 15.99 -8.64 -5.02
N THR A 72 14.91 -9.04 -5.71
CA THR A 72 15.03 -9.64 -7.04
C THR A 72 15.51 -8.64 -8.09
N TYR A 73 14.95 -7.43 -8.09
CA TYR A 73 15.33 -6.40 -9.04
C TYR A 73 16.78 -5.94 -8.80
N ASP A 74 17.18 -5.73 -7.56
CA ASP A 74 18.54 -5.32 -7.21
C ASP A 74 19.58 -6.36 -7.60
N VAL A 75 19.28 -7.67 -7.43
CA VAL A 75 20.16 -8.75 -7.91
C VAL A 75 20.27 -8.73 -9.43
N LEU A 76 19.15 -8.63 -10.14
CA LEU A 76 19.15 -8.55 -11.61
C LEU A 76 19.93 -7.34 -12.11
N MET A 77 19.78 -6.19 -11.46
CA MET A 77 20.47 -4.97 -11.86
C MET A 77 21.95 -4.99 -11.48
N ARG A 78 22.33 -5.58 -10.34
CA ARG A 78 23.73 -5.73 -9.90
C ARG A 78 24.50 -6.67 -10.81
N ASP A 79 23.87 -7.79 -11.19
CA ASP A 79 24.50 -8.83 -12.00
C ASP A 79 24.22 -8.65 -13.51
N SER A 80 23.60 -7.53 -13.88
CA SER A 80 23.28 -7.18 -15.28
C SER A 80 24.56 -6.92 -16.09
N THR A 81 24.65 -7.58 -17.25
CA THR A 81 25.67 -7.27 -18.27
C THR A 81 25.26 -6.11 -19.18
N ILE A 82 24.06 -5.56 -19.01
CA ILE A 82 23.57 -4.42 -19.78
C ILE A 82 24.35 -3.16 -19.35
N PRO A 83 25.01 -2.45 -20.29
CA PRO A 83 25.68 -1.20 -20.01
C PRO A 83 24.73 -0.14 -19.42
N ASN A 84 25.26 0.72 -18.54
CA ASN A 84 24.45 1.75 -17.88
C ASN A 84 23.84 2.74 -18.87
N GLU A 85 24.47 2.98 -20.03
CA GLU A 85 23.98 3.86 -21.08
C GLU A 85 22.70 3.33 -21.75
N LEU A 86 22.48 2.01 -21.69
CA LEU A 86 21.29 1.36 -22.24
C LEU A 86 20.20 1.16 -21.18
N LYS A 87 20.48 1.48 -19.91
CA LYS A 87 19.52 1.35 -18.81
C LYS A 87 18.40 2.38 -18.98
N GLY A 88 17.20 1.90 -19.31
CA GLY A 88 16.04 2.76 -19.60
C GLY A 88 16.00 3.30 -21.04
N ALA A 89 16.89 2.83 -21.91
CA ALA A 89 16.79 3.11 -23.33
C ALA A 89 15.59 2.35 -23.93
N THR A 90 14.79 3.06 -24.72
CA THR A 90 13.68 2.57 -25.53
C THR A 90 14.02 2.80 -27.00
N PHE A 91 13.23 2.25 -27.91
CA PHE A 91 13.43 2.52 -29.33
C PHE A 91 13.25 4.00 -29.71
N ASP A 92 12.65 4.82 -28.86
CA ASP A 92 12.39 6.23 -29.13
C ASP A 92 13.48 7.16 -28.60
N ASN A 93 14.18 6.77 -27.53
CA ASN A 93 15.22 7.59 -26.90
C ASN A 93 16.64 7.01 -27.07
N PHE A 94 16.79 5.90 -27.81
CA PHE A 94 18.09 5.32 -28.11
C PHE A 94 18.98 6.31 -28.89
N PHE A 95 20.18 6.55 -28.37
CA PHE A 95 21.10 7.51 -28.97
C PHE A 95 21.85 6.89 -30.15
N VAL A 96 21.64 7.43 -31.35
CA VAL A 96 22.30 6.99 -32.59
C VAL A 96 23.47 7.92 -32.90
N LYS A 97 24.69 7.38 -32.96
CA LYS A 97 25.91 8.09 -33.36
C LYS A 97 26.32 7.78 -34.79
N THR A 98 26.09 6.54 -35.23
CA THR A 98 26.53 6.09 -36.56
C THR A 98 25.36 5.71 -37.45
N THR A 99 25.60 5.68 -38.76
CA THR A 99 24.59 5.30 -39.75
C THR A 99 24.16 3.84 -39.56
N GLU A 100 25.09 2.96 -39.18
CA GLU A 100 24.81 1.53 -38.92
C GLU A 100 23.90 1.34 -37.71
N GLU A 101 24.11 2.11 -36.64
CA GLU A 101 23.24 2.09 -35.45
C GLU A 101 21.81 2.52 -35.79
N GLY A 102 21.65 3.51 -36.68
CA GLY A 102 20.35 3.96 -37.17
C GLY A 102 19.62 2.88 -37.98
N GLN A 103 20.33 2.22 -38.91
CA GLN A 103 19.77 1.12 -39.70
C GLN A 103 19.38 -0.08 -38.82
N MET A 104 20.20 -0.40 -37.83
CA MET A 104 19.89 -1.46 -36.87
C MET A 104 18.65 -1.11 -36.03
N LEU A 105 18.50 0.14 -35.59
CA LEU A 105 17.33 0.60 -34.84
C LEU A 105 16.04 0.47 -35.66
N GLU A 106 16.05 0.90 -36.93
CA GLU A 106 14.91 0.73 -37.83
C GLU A 106 14.56 -0.74 -38.08
N PHE A 107 15.58 -1.58 -38.28
CA PHE A 107 15.39 -3.02 -38.45
C PHE A 107 14.71 -3.64 -37.22
N VAL A 108 15.23 -3.35 -36.02
CA VAL A 108 14.68 -3.90 -34.76
C VAL A 108 13.27 -3.39 -34.49
N LYS A 109 12.99 -2.09 -34.73
CA LYS A 109 11.62 -1.53 -34.67
C LYS A 109 10.68 -2.30 -35.60
N GLY A 110 11.11 -2.57 -36.83
CA GLY A 110 10.35 -3.34 -37.81
C GLY A 110 10.14 -4.81 -37.43
N GLN A 111 11.04 -5.42 -36.67
CA GLN A 111 10.84 -6.78 -36.14
C GLN A 111 9.88 -6.79 -34.94
N ALA A 112 10.00 -5.81 -34.05
CA ALA A 112 9.14 -5.70 -32.87
C ALA A 112 7.67 -5.47 -33.23
N GLN A 113 7.37 -4.82 -34.36
CA GLN A 113 6.01 -4.61 -34.84
C GLN A 113 5.38 -5.84 -35.53
N LYS A 114 6.17 -6.85 -35.87
CA LYS A 114 5.68 -8.05 -36.57
C LYS A 114 5.05 -9.09 -35.64
N TYR A 115 5.35 -9.01 -34.35
CA TYR A 115 4.88 -9.92 -33.30
C TYR A 115 4.10 -9.12 -32.25
#